data_AF-A0A9W7ARY8-F1
#
_entry.id   AF-A0A9W7ARY8-F1
#
_cell.length_a   1.000
_cell.length_b   1.000
_cell.length_c   1.000
_cell.angle_alpha   90.00
_cell.angle_beta   90.00
_cell.angle_gamma   90.00
#
_symmetry.space_group_name_H-M   'P 1'
#
loop_
_entity.id
_entity.type
_entity.pdbx_description
1 polymer ?
#
loop_
_entity_poly.entity_id
_entity_poly.type
_entity_poly.pdbx_seq_one_letter_code
_entity_poly.pdbx_strand_id
1 'polypeptide(L)'
;MKPRTPPLRRRTTINSTRSYILLASLLFLVLFSSTLVLFHSSLPTLSPASSTPPSLDDDVSTHDNPKSTTTITTKRSPQIQIEPIYCALPDPNHPHFNDNFCDCPDTSSDEPSTSACSKVKHSTFVCSARTQITIYSSRIDDSVCDCCDGSDEIHNNYVVCPNTCPSLRGEGFI
;
A
#
# COMPACT_ATOMS: atom_id res chain seq x y z
N MET A 1 22.87 -80.92 -25.94
CA MET A 1 22.08 -80.13 -24.98
C MET A 1 22.95 -78.99 -24.47
N LYS A 2 22.58 -77.72 -24.72
CA LYS A 2 23.34 -76.55 -24.24
C LYS A 2 22.50 -75.85 -23.17
N PRO A 3 23.02 -75.62 -21.95
CA PRO A 3 22.22 -75.10 -20.85
C PRO A 3 21.96 -73.61 -21.04
N ARG A 4 20.73 -73.16 -20.77
CA ARG A 4 20.37 -71.73 -20.75
C ARG A 4 20.73 -71.15 -19.38
N THR A 5 21.66 -70.20 -19.36
CA THR A 5 21.95 -69.38 -18.19
C THR A 5 20.89 -68.28 -18.02
N PRO A 6 20.44 -67.98 -16.79
CA PRO A 6 19.46 -66.93 -16.55
C PRO A 6 20.09 -65.53 -16.62
N PRO A 7 19.34 -64.48 -16.98
CA PRO A 7 19.88 -63.12 -17.05
C PRO A 7 20.17 -62.59 -15.64
N LEU A 8 21.36 -62.02 -15.47
CA LEU A 8 21.79 -61.35 -14.23
C LEU A 8 20.95 -60.09 -13.99
N ARG A 9 20.28 -60.05 -12.83
CA ARG A 9 19.46 -58.92 -12.37
C ARG A 9 20.36 -57.73 -12.04
N ARG A 10 20.33 -56.69 -12.87
CA ARG A 10 21.03 -55.41 -12.64
C ARG A 10 20.51 -54.77 -11.36
N ARG A 11 21.37 -54.71 -10.33
CA ARG A 11 21.15 -53.94 -9.13
C ARG A 11 21.42 -52.47 -9.47
N THR A 12 20.38 -51.66 -9.56
CA THR A 12 20.50 -50.21 -9.77
C THR A 12 21.14 -49.60 -8.52
N THR A 13 22.41 -49.21 -8.62
CA THR A 13 23.06 -48.37 -7.62
C THR A 13 22.43 -46.99 -7.72
N ILE A 14 21.52 -46.68 -6.80
CA ILE A 14 20.96 -45.35 -6.63
C ILE A 14 22.15 -44.43 -6.33
N ASN A 15 22.48 -43.54 -7.25
CA ASN A 15 23.59 -42.60 -7.10
C ASN A 15 23.40 -41.82 -5.79
N SER A 16 24.40 -41.92 -4.91
CA SER A 16 24.42 -41.36 -3.55
C SER A 16 23.91 -39.92 -3.49
N THR A 17 24.25 -39.10 -4.50
CA THR A 17 23.82 -37.70 -4.64
C THR A 17 22.31 -37.51 -4.76
N ARG A 18 21.59 -38.39 -5.47
CA ARG A 18 20.12 -38.33 -5.57
C ARG A 18 19.45 -38.67 -4.25
N SER A 19 20.05 -39.56 -3.47
CA SER A 19 19.55 -39.89 -2.12
C SER A 19 19.71 -38.70 -1.18
N TYR A 20 20.83 -37.98 -1.24
CA TYR A 20 21.05 -36.78 -0.41
C TYR A 20 20.11 -35.63 -0.77
N ILE A 21 19.85 -35.39 -2.06
CA ILE A 21 18.91 -34.34 -2.49
C ILE A 21 17.50 -34.63 -1.98
N LEU A 22 17.02 -35.87 -2.12
CA LEU A 22 15.69 -36.25 -1.63
C LEU A 22 15.58 -36.13 -0.11
N LEU A 23 16.61 -36.54 0.64
CA LEU A 23 16.64 -36.40 2.09
C LEU A 23 16.66 -34.92 2.52
N ALA A 24 17.44 -34.07 1.84
CA ALA A 24 17.50 -32.64 2.12
C ALA A 24 16.15 -31.93 1.83
N SER A 25 15.49 -32.26 0.72
CA SER A 25 14.17 -31.72 0.38
C SER A 25 13.09 -32.14 1.38
N LEU A 26 13.08 -33.40 1.81
CA LEU A 26 12.15 -33.89 2.84
C LEU A 26 12.38 -33.18 4.19
N LEU A 27 13.64 -33.02 4.60
CA LEU A 27 13.98 -32.30 5.83
C LEU A 27 13.53 -30.84 5.78
N PHE A 28 13.73 -30.15 4.65
CA PHE A 28 13.30 -28.76 4.47
C PHE A 28 11.78 -28.62 4.56
N LEU A 29 11.02 -29.51 3.92
CA LEU A 29 9.55 -29.51 4.00
C LEU A 29 9.03 -29.75 5.42
N VAL A 30 9.66 -30.65 6.18
CA VAL A 30 9.27 -30.94 7.58
C VAL A 30 9.60 -29.75 8.49
N LEU A 31 10.75 -29.11 8.31
CA LEU A 31 11.14 -27.94 9.10
C LEU A 31 10.26 -26.72 8.78
N PHE A 32 9.97 -26.48 7.50
CA PHE A 32 9.15 -25.34 7.05
C PHE A 32 7.66 -25.50 7.44
N SER A 33 7.12 -26.72 7.40
CA SER A 33 5.75 -26.98 7.88
C SER A 33 5.64 -26.83 9.40
N SER A 34 6.66 -27.22 10.17
CA SER A 34 6.67 -27.10 11.62
C SER A 34 6.70 -25.63 12.10
N THR A 35 7.40 -24.73 11.36
CA THR A 35 7.41 -23.30 11.67
C THR A 35 6.08 -22.61 11.30
N LEU A 36 5.42 -23.06 10.22
CA LEU A 36 4.14 -22.52 9.79
C LEU A 36 2.99 -22.81 10.78
N VAL A 37 3.01 -23.99 11.40
CA VAL A 37 2.01 -24.39 12.42
C VAL A 37 2.14 -23.54 13.69
N LEU A 38 3.36 -23.20 14.12
CA LEU A 38 3.55 -22.35 15.30
C LEU A 38 3.08 -20.91 15.06
N PHE A 39 3.18 -20.39 13.84
CA PHE A 39 2.75 -19.03 13.49
C PHE A 39 1.21 -18.87 13.45
N HIS A 40 0.47 -19.93 13.13
CA HIS A 40 -1.00 -19.90 13.12
C HIS A 40 -1.64 -19.88 14.52
N SER A 41 -0.92 -20.32 15.56
CA SER A 41 -1.40 -20.31 16.95
C SER A 41 -1.48 -18.91 17.58
N SER A 42 -0.88 -17.91 16.94
CA SER A 42 -0.71 -16.56 17.49
C SER A 42 -1.52 -15.49 16.75
N LEU A 43 -2.39 -15.86 15.79
CA LEU A 43 -3.27 -14.88 15.16
C LEU A 43 -4.32 -14.42 16.18
N PRO A 44 -4.40 -13.13 16.52
CA PRO A 44 -5.50 -12.61 17.31
C PRO A 44 -6.79 -12.81 16.50
N THR A 45 -7.79 -13.41 17.14
CA THR A 45 -9.15 -13.50 16.60
C THR A 45 -9.67 -12.08 16.39
N LEU A 46 -9.71 -11.61 15.13
CA LEU A 46 -10.41 -10.36 14.78
C LEU A 46 -11.90 -10.57 15.04
N SER A 47 -12.41 -9.93 16.08
CA SER A 47 -13.85 -9.78 16.30
C SER A 47 -14.47 -9.01 15.13
N PRO A 48 -15.67 -9.38 14.66
CA PRO A 48 -16.36 -8.60 13.65
C PRO A 48 -16.69 -7.21 14.21
N ALA A 49 -16.30 -6.17 13.47
CA ALA A 49 -16.68 -4.80 13.77
C ALA A 49 -18.21 -4.69 13.79
N SER A 50 -18.74 -4.33 14.96
CA SER A 50 -20.15 -3.99 15.16
C SER A 50 -20.47 -2.72 14.37
N SER A 51 -21.04 -2.90 13.18
CA SER A 51 -21.64 -1.82 12.40
C SER A 51 -22.98 -1.42 13.03
N THR A 52 -22.95 -0.53 14.01
CA THR A 52 -24.13 0.30 14.34
C THR A 52 -24.02 1.59 13.55
N PRO A 53 -24.92 1.87 12.59
CA PRO A 53 -24.96 3.16 11.93
C PRO A 53 -25.36 4.24 12.95
N PRO A 54 -24.73 5.42 12.96
CA PRO A 54 -25.26 6.54 13.73
C PRO A 54 -26.56 7.00 13.08
N SER A 55 -27.59 7.07 13.91
CA SER A 55 -28.88 7.67 13.64
C SER A 55 -28.71 9.11 13.16
N LEU A 56 -29.46 9.43 12.11
CA LEU A 56 -29.78 10.78 11.66
C LEU A 56 -30.53 11.49 12.80
N ASP A 57 -29.91 12.51 13.37
CA ASP A 57 -30.63 13.55 14.09
C ASP A 57 -30.50 14.84 13.27
N ASP A 58 -31.56 15.13 12.52
CA ASP A 58 -31.90 16.48 12.10
C ASP A 58 -32.09 17.33 13.37
N ASP A 59 -31.47 18.51 13.47
CA ASP A 59 -32.24 19.77 13.51
C ASP A 59 -31.43 21.05 13.77
N VAL A 60 -31.94 22.10 13.12
CA VAL A 60 -31.89 23.53 13.48
C VAL A 60 -30.60 24.32 13.20
N SER A 61 -30.66 24.93 12.03
CA SER A 61 -30.07 26.24 11.72
C SER A 61 -30.73 27.34 12.57
N THR A 62 -29.93 28.07 13.35
CA THR A 62 -30.21 29.48 13.68
C THR A 62 -28.91 30.28 13.72
N HIS A 63 -28.88 31.34 12.92
CA HIS A 63 -28.00 32.49 13.05
C HIS A 63 -27.88 32.93 14.51
N ASP A 64 -26.65 33.09 15.01
CA ASP A 64 -26.30 34.19 15.91
C ASP A 64 -24.77 34.35 15.99
N ASN A 65 -24.31 35.57 15.67
CA ASN A 65 -22.99 36.07 16.03
C ASN A 65 -23.21 37.06 17.18
N PRO A 66 -22.56 36.87 18.34
CA PRO A 66 -21.70 37.94 18.80
C PRO A 66 -20.40 37.43 19.46
N LYS A 67 -19.27 37.93 18.96
CA LYS A 67 -18.10 38.42 19.72
C LYS A 67 -17.95 37.89 21.16
N SER A 68 -17.03 36.94 21.38
CA SER A 68 -16.48 36.70 22.72
C SER A 68 -14.96 36.56 22.69
N THR A 69 -14.30 37.69 22.94
CA THR A 69 -12.94 37.77 23.45
C THR A 69 -12.90 37.08 24.81
N THR A 70 -12.22 35.94 24.90
CA THR A 70 -11.91 35.30 26.19
C THR A 70 -10.40 35.12 26.30
N THR A 71 -9.78 36.11 26.93
CA THR A 71 -8.39 36.06 27.40
C THR A 71 -8.33 35.14 28.61
N ILE A 72 -7.88 33.89 28.46
CA ILE A 72 -7.52 33.02 29.59
C ILE A 72 -6.00 32.91 29.62
N THR A 73 -5.38 33.79 30.41
CA THR A 73 -3.99 33.65 30.85
C THR A 73 -3.97 32.62 31.98
N THR A 74 -3.55 31.38 31.73
CA THR A 74 -3.12 30.48 32.82
C THR A 74 -2.05 29.49 32.34
N LYS A 75 -0.81 29.80 32.74
CA LYS A 75 0.34 28.93 33.05
C LYS A 75 0.72 27.78 32.08
N ARG A 76 1.90 27.98 31.48
CA ARG A 76 2.78 27.05 30.74
C ARG A 76 2.79 25.60 31.29
N SER A 77 1.91 24.77 30.74
CA SER A 77 2.11 23.32 30.50
C SER A 77 2.59 23.19 29.03
N PRO A 78 3.35 22.17 28.60
CA PRO A 78 3.79 22.09 27.21
C PRO A 78 2.55 21.91 26.34
N GLN A 79 2.16 23.00 25.68
CA GLN A 79 0.98 23.03 24.82
C GLN A 79 1.33 22.21 23.59
N ILE A 80 0.81 20.99 23.52
CA ILE A 80 0.67 20.30 22.24
C ILE A 80 -0.28 21.18 21.44
N GLN A 81 0.28 22.02 20.56
CA GLN A 81 -0.50 22.86 19.66
C GLN A 81 -1.10 21.93 18.61
N ILE A 82 -2.33 21.47 18.84
CA ILE A 82 -3.10 20.77 17.82
C ILE A 82 -3.62 21.89 16.91
N GLU A 83 -2.83 22.27 15.92
CA GLU A 83 -3.31 23.15 14.85
C GLU A 83 -4.42 22.41 14.08
N PRO A 84 -5.56 23.07 13.80
CA PRO A 84 -6.64 22.44 13.05
C PRO A 84 -6.20 22.19 11.60
N ILE A 85 -6.34 20.96 11.12
CA ILE A 85 -6.08 20.59 9.73
C ILE A 85 -7.10 21.30 8.84
N TYR A 86 -6.63 22.08 7.86
CA TYR A 86 -7.48 22.85 6.97
C TYR A 86 -7.58 22.21 5.58
N CYS A 87 -8.57 21.32 5.40
CA CYS A 87 -8.77 20.54 4.17
C CYS A 87 -9.33 21.31 2.96
N ALA A 88 -9.67 22.59 3.13
CA ALA A 88 -10.20 23.40 2.03
C ALA A 88 -9.09 24.05 1.19
N LEU A 89 -7.85 24.08 1.67
CA LEU A 89 -6.70 24.61 0.92
C LEU A 89 -5.47 23.71 1.15
N PRO A 90 -4.89 23.13 0.08
CA PRO A 90 -3.62 22.42 0.21
C PRO A 90 -2.52 23.40 0.61
N ASP A 91 -1.90 23.17 1.77
CA ASP A 91 -0.72 23.91 2.23
C ASP A 91 0.51 22.99 2.17
N PRO A 92 1.44 23.21 1.23
CA PRO A 92 2.62 22.35 1.08
C PRO A 92 3.61 22.46 2.25
N ASN A 93 3.44 23.43 3.16
CA ASN A 93 4.31 23.59 4.33
C ASN A 93 3.69 22.99 5.60
N HIS A 94 2.48 22.47 5.53
CA HIS A 94 1.80 21.86 6.66
C HIS A 94 2.36 20.45 6.94
N PRO A 95 2.50 20.02 8.21
CA PRO A 95 3.12 18.73 8.53
C PRO A 95 2.34 17.51 8.02
N HIS A 96 1.05 17.69 7.74
CA HIS A 96 0.15 16.66 7.20
C HIS A 96 0.07 16.69 5.67
N PHE A 97 1.02 17.34 4.99
CA PHE A 97 1.04 17.39 3.52
C PHE A 97 1.96 16.31 2.96
N ASN A 98 1.40 15.37 2.20
CA ASN A 98 2.09 14.19 1.66
C ASN A 98 2.85 13.42 2.75
N ASP A 99 2.24 13.21 3.91
CA ASP A 99 2.82 12.51 5.05
C ASP A 99 2.48 11.00 5.05
N ASN A 100 1.84 10.51 3.98
CA ASN A 100 1.32 9.16 3.81
C ASN A 100 0.16 8.81 4.77
N PHE A 101 -0.56 9.79 5.29
CA PHE A 101 -1.77 9.60 6.07
C PHE A 101 -2.92 10.45 5.49
N CYS A 102 -4.13 9.87 5.44
CA CYS A 102 -5.27 10.58 4.87
C CYS A 102 -6.05 11.31 5.98
N ASP A 103 -5.69 12.57 6.20
CA ASP A 103 -6.30 13.52 7.12
C ASP A 103 -7.54 14.23 6.54
N CYS A 104 -7.65 14.34 5.20
CA CYS A 104 -8.79 14.97 4.55
C CYS A 104 -9.70 13.96 3.82
N PRO A 105 -10.65 13.31 4.52
CA PRO A 105 -11.44 12.20 3.98
C PRO A 105 -12.43 12.60 2.88
N ASP A 106 -12.79 13.88 2.76
CA ASP A 106 -13.75 14.37 1.77
C ASP A 106 -13.08 14.89 0.49
N THR A 107 -11.83 15.37 0.59
CA THR A 107 -11.16 16.10 -0.50
C THR A 107 -9.86 15.46 -0.97
N SER A 108 -9.19 14.64 -0.14
CA SER A 108 -7.84 14.12 -0.39
C SER A 108 -6.78 15.19 -0.71
N SER A 109 -7.00 16.42 -0.24
CA SER A 109 -6.18 17.59 -0.59
C SER A 109 -4.81 17.64 0.10
N ASP A 110 -4.69 16.93 1.21
CA ASP A 110 -3.51 16.72 2.02
C ASP A 110 -2.50 15.77 1.37
N GLU A 111 -2.98 14.78 0.61
CA GLU A 111 -2.16 13.73 0.00
C GLU A 111 -2.20 13.74 -1.54
N PRO A 112 -1.84 14.85 -2.22
CA PRO A 112 -1.87 14.92 -3.68
C PRO A 112 -0.79 14.08 -4.38
N SER A 113 0.26 13.65 -3.66
CA SER A 113 1.41 12.92 -4.22
C SER A 113 1.68 11.58 -3.52
N THR A 114 0.72 11.05 -2.76
CA THR A 114 0.82 9.74 -2.11
C THR A 114 -0.46 8.92 -2.34
N SER A 115 -0.40 7.61 -2.06
CA SER A 115 -1.57 6.73 -2.18
C SER A 115 -2.46 6.68 -0.94
N ALA A 116 -2.16 7.50 0.09
CA ALA A 116 -2.82 7.43 1.39
C ALA A 116 -4.34 7.68 1.32
N CYS A 117 -4.77 8.61 0.47
CA CYS A 117 -6.19 8.90 0.24
C CYS A 117 -6.85 8.09 -0.89
N SER A 118 -6.29 6.94 -1.29
CA SER A 118 -6.85 6.06 -2.34
C SER A 118 -8.30 5.59 -2.12
N LYS A 119 -8.83 5.69 -0.90
CA LYS A 119 -10.23 5.36 -0.56
C LYS A 119 -11.18 6.55 -0.74
N VAL A 120 -10.66 7.77 -0.84
CA VAL A 120 -11.45 8.98 -1.06
C VAL A 120 -11.91 9.01 -2.52
N LYS A 121 -13.20 9.28 -2.71
CA LYS A 121 -13.79 9.31 -4.04
C LYS A 121 -13.18 10.47 -4.83
N HIS A 122 -12.72 10.19 -6.05
CA HIS A 122 -12.03 11.16 -6.91
C HIS A 122 -10.65 11.60 -6.42
N SER A 123 -10.00 10.84 -5.53
CA SER A 123 -8.57 11.06 -5.23
C SER A 123 -7.72 10.73 -6.45
N THR A 124 -6.96 11.71 -6.92
CA THR A 124 -6.17 11.61 -8.14
C THR A 124 -4.78 12.22 -8.00
N PHE A 125 -3.84 11.66 -8.75
CA PHE A 125 -2.48 12.15 -8.92
C PHE A 125 -2.29 12.70 -10.33
N VAL A 126 -1.54 13.81 -10.44
CA VAL A 126 -1.18 14.40 -11.73
C VAL A 126 0.28 14.04 -12.04
N CYS A 127 0.50 13.31 -13.12
CA CYS A 127 1.84 12.97 -13.59
C CYS A 127 2.66 14.26 -13.84
N SER A 128 3.94 14.24 -13.51
CA SER A 128 4.81 15.44 -13.63
C SER A 128 5.06 15.88 -15.07
N ALA A 129 4.89 14.98 -16.03
CA ALA A 129 5.09 15.24 -17.45
C ALA A 129 4.07 16.26 -18.01
N ARG A 130 4.47 16.93 -19.10
CA ARG A 130 3.66 17.98 -19.76
C ARG A 130 2.34 17.50 -20.37
N THR A 131 2.04 16.21 -20.32
CA THR A 131 0.83 15.60 -20.91
C THR A 131 -0.40 15.72 -20.00
N GLN A 132 -0.30 16.29 -18.79
CA GLN A 132 -1.41 16.41 -17.81
C GLN A 132 -2.22 15.12 -17.65
N ILE A 133 -1.53 13.98 -17.67
CA ILE A 133 -2.17 12.69 -17.39
C ILE A 133 -2.52 12.69 -15.90
N THR A 134 -3.76 12.32 -15.60
CA THR A 134 -4.28 12.18 -14.25
C THR A 134 -4.63 10.73 -14.01
N ILE A 135 -4.11 10.15 -12.93
CA ILE A 135 -4.37 8.76 -12.51
C ILE A 135 -5.03 8.74 -11.14
N TYR A 136 -5.57 7.60 -10.73
CA TYR A 136 -6.08 7.44 -9.36
C TYR A 136 -4.92 7.34 -8.38
N SER A 137 -5.06 7.94 -7.19
CA SER A 137 -3.99 7.91 -6.17
C SER A 137 -3.63 6.50 -5.70
N SER A 138 -4.52 5.52 -5.91
CA SER A 138 -4.22 4.10 -5.67
C SER A 138 -3.09 3.54 -6.53
N ARG A 139 -2.68 4.26 -7.60
CA ARG A 139 -1.62 3.89 -8.53
C ARG A 139 -0.30 4.60 -8.25
N ILE A 140 -0.20 5.31 -7.12
CA ILE A 140 1.09 5.84 -6.67
C ILE A 140 1.78 4.74 -5.88
N ASP A 141 3.02 4.44 -6.28
CA ASP A 141 3.91 3.44 -5.68
C ASP A 141 3.26 2.03 -5.57
N ASP A 142 2.46 1.63 -6.57
CA ASP A 142 1.76 0.34 -6.64
C ASP A 142 2.52 -0.74 -7.43
N SER A 143 3.73 -0.41 -7.91
CA SER A 143 4.62 -1.25 -8.74
C SER A 143 4.21 -1.38 -10.22
N VAL A 144 3.32 -0.51 -10.71
CA VAL A 144 2.93 -0.41 -12.12
C VAL A 144 3.30 0.98 -12.65
N CYS A 145 3.87 1.03 -13.85
CA CYS A 145 4.20 2.31 -14.48
C CYS A 145 2.99 2.83 -15.28
N ASP A 146 2.19 3.72 -14.68
CA ASP A 146 1.05 4.39 -15.31
C ASP A 146 1.45 5.74 -15.93
N CYS A 147 2.32 6.51 -15.27
CA CYS A 147 2.82 7.75 -15.83
C CYS A 147 3.97 7.50 -16.82
N CYS A 148 3.91 8.15 -17.99
CA CYS A 148 4.96 7.99 -19.00
C CYS A 148 6.35 8.45 -18.53
N ASP A 149 6.42 9.33 -17.53
CA ASP A 149 7.65 9.83 -16.95
C ASP A 149 8.10 9.05 -15.72
N GLY A 150 7.30 8.07 -15.27
CA GLY A 150 7.55 7.27 -14.06
C GLY A 150 7.39 8.04 -12.76
N SER A 151 6.73 9.21 -12.77
CA SER A 151 6.57 10.06 -11.58
C SER A 151 5.66 9.48 -10.50
N ASP A 152 4.86 8.48 -10.86
CA ASP A 152 3.97 7.70 -9.99
C ASP A 152 4.69 6.66 -9.12
N GLU A 153 5.90 6.23 -9.49
CA GLU A 153 6.63 5.14 -8.80
C GLU A 153 7.97 5.63 -8.19
N ILE A 154 8.07 6.91 -7.85
CA ILE A 154 9.35 7.53 -7.46
C ILE A 154 9.85 7.09 -6.07
N HIS A 155 8.96 6.66 -5.17
CA HIS A 155 9.34 6.18 -3.84
C HIS A 155 9.34 4.65 -3.74
N ASN A 156 8.96 3.96 -4.82
CA ASN A 156 8.96 2.51 -4.89
C ASN A 156 10.35 1.96 -5.24
N ASN A 157 10.93 1.17 -4.34
CA ASN A 157 12.25 0.54 -4.56
C ASN A 157 12.19 -0.79 -5.34
N TYR A 158 11.00 -1.29 -5.69
CA TYR A 158 10.82 -2.58 -6.38
C TYR A 158 10.74 -2.46 -7.90
N VAL A 159 10.36 -1.29 -8.42
CA VAL A 159 10.22 -1.01 -9.84
C VAL A 159 11.02 0.25 -10.21
N VAL A 160 11.50 0.31 -11.45
CA VAL A 160 12.10 1.53 -12.01
C VAL A 160 11.38 1.83 -13.30
N CYS A 161 10.62 2.92 -13.33
CA CYS A 161 9.84 3.33 -14.49
C CYS A 161 10.67 4.22 -15.43
N PRO A 162 10.98 3.77 -16.66
CA PRO A 162 11.72 4.58 -17.62
C PRO A 162 10.84 5.66 -18.23
N ASN A 163 11.44 6.80 -18.58
CA ASN A 163 10.72 7.88 -19.27
C ASN A 163 10.41 7.50 -20.74
N THR A 164 9.13 7.27 -21.02
CA THR A 164 8.55 6.93 -22.32
C THR A 164 7.72 8.07 -22.93
N CYS A 165 7.70 9.25 -22.32
CA CYS A 165 6.97 10.40 -22.85
C CYS A 165 7.40 10.84 -24.26
N PRO A 166 8.68 10.72 -24.70
CA PRO A 166 9.06 11.02 -26.08
C PRO A 166 8.34 10.16 -27.13
N SER A 167 8.11 8.88 -26.84
CA SER A 167 7.39 7.96 -27.74
C SER A 167 5.91 8.30 -27.89
N LEU A 168 5.29 8.91 -26.86
CA LEU A 168 3.88 9.30 -26.91
C LEU A 168 3.62 10.54 -27.79
N ARG A 169 4.65 11.32 -28.16
CA ARG A 169 4.48 12.47 -29.06
C ARG A 169 4.26 12.07 -30.53
N GLY A 170 4.50 10.81 -30.89
CA GLY A 170 4.30 10.27 -32.24
C GLY A 170 2.96 9.57 -32.46
N GLU A 171 2.29 9.17 -31.39
CA GLU A 171 0.96 8.53 -31.42
C GLU A 171 -0.09 9.64 -31.35
N GLY A 172 -0.29 10.31 -32.48
CA GLY A 172 -1.29 11.36 -32.62
C GLY A 172 -2.66 10.86 -32.21
N PHE A 173 -3.22 11.48 -31.17
CA PHE A 173 -4.66 11.52 -30.96
C PHE A 173 -5.25 12.33 -32.12
N ILE A 174 -5.63 11.62 -33.19
CA ILE A 174 -6.46 12.12 -34.30
C ILE A 174 -7.92 12.03 -33.88
#